data_AF-A0A0A1ZGB7-F1
#
_entry.id   AF-A0A0A1ZGB7-F1
#
_cell.length_a   1.000
_cell.length_b   1.000
_cell.length_c   1.000
_cell.angle_alpha   90.00
_cell.angle_beta   90.00
_cell.angle_gamma   90.00
#
_symmetry.space_group_name_H-M   'P 1'
#
loop_
_entity.id
_entity.type
_entity.pdbx_description
1 polymer ?
#
loop_
_entity_poly.entity_id
_entity_poly.type
_entity_poly.pdbx_seq_one_letter_code
_entity_poly.pdbx_strand_id
1 'polypeptide(L)'
;MVFKPQKTKFQLNIVENIQTLSIWANNPWRRYSISLIILLIGYFFGSSLGMVSAVVELMDPVAAFLSVVFIEFLIVLRRNFRFERKRKFLVLLLDSLRLGLFYGFFTESLKLL
;
A
#
# COMPACT_ATOMS: atom_id res chain seq x y z
N MET A 1 21.06 -6.32 27.70
CA MET A 1 20.92 -4.85 27.61
C MET A 1 19.84 -4.53 26.59
N VAL A 2 18.71 -3.97 27.01
CA VAL A 2 17.68 -3.47 26.08
C VAL A 2 18.07 -2.05 25.72
N PHE A 3 18.61 -1.84 24.51
CA PHE A 3 18.87 -0.51 23.98
C PHE A 3 17.54 0.25 23.88
N LYS A 4 17.28 1.18 24.82
CA LYS A 4 16.20 2.15 24.66
C LYS A 4 16.64 3.11 23.55
N PRO A 5 15.95 3.16 22.40
CA PRO A 5 16.35 4.02 21.31
C PRO A 5 16.24 5.50 21.74
N GLN A 6 17.23 6.30 21.37
CA GLN A 6 17.27 7.73 21.64
C GLN A 6 16.02 8.40 21.08
N LYS A 7 15.30 9.17 21.90
CA LYS A 7 14.11 9.91 21.48
C LYS A 7 14.51 11.06 20.56
N THR A 8 14.67 10.77 19.27
CA THR A 8 14.87 11.77 18.23
C THR A 8 13.54 12.42 17.87
N LYS A 9 13.56 13.64 17.31
CA LYS A 9 12.34 14.33 16.81
C LYS A 9 11.57 13.46 15.80
N PHE A 10 12.30 12.66 15.01
CA PHE A 10 11.73 11.67 14.10
C PHE A 10 10.96 10.56 14.84
N GLN A 11 11.52 10.03 15.92
CA GLN A 11 10.88 8.97 16.70
C GLN A 11 9.57 9.45 17.34
N LEU A 12 9.56 10.66 17.90
CA LEU A 12 8.34 11.26 18.47
C LEU A 12 7.30 11.52 17.39
N ASN A 13 7.65 12.21 16.31
CA ASN A 13 6.64 12.65 15.34
C ASN A 13 6.12 11.54 14.43
N ILE A 14 6.94 10.55 14.08
CA ILE A 14 6.58 9.53 13.08
C ILE A 14 6.24 8.19 13.74
N VAL A 15 7.12 7.68 14.61
CA VAL A 15 6.93 6.35 15.20
C VAL A 15 5.76 6.34 16.19
N GLU A 16 5.67 7.35 17.06
CA GLU A 16 4.54 7.43 18.02
C GLU A 16 3.22 7.71 17.29
N ASN A 17 3.21 8.49 16.21
CA ASN A 17 1.99 8.73 15.41
C ASN A 17 1.49 7.45 14.72
N ILE A 18 2.37 6.62 14.17
CA ILE A 18 1.97 5.34 13.55
C ILE A 18 1.35 4.39 14.60
N GLN A 19 1.92 4.36 15.80
CA GLN A 19 1.37 3.57 16.91
C GLN A 19 0.01 4.11 17.37
N THR A 20 -0.11 5.44 17.48
CA THR A 20 -1.36 6.13 17.84
C THR A 20 -2.45 5.86 16.81
N LEU A 21 -2.11 5.86 15.52
CA LEU A 21 -3.03 5.52 14.44
C LEU A 21 -3.52 4.07 14.55
N SER A 22 -2.64 3.13 14.87
CA SER A 22 -3.02 1.73 15.09
C SER A 22 -3.95 1.56 16.31
N ILE A 23 -3.76 2.37 17.36
CA ILE A 23 -4.62 2.38 18.56
C ILE A 23 -5.98 3.01 18.24
N TRP A 24 -6.00 4.11 17.48
CA TRP A 24 -7.23 4.76 17.03
C TRP A 24 -8.06 3.87 16.10
N ALA A 25 -7.39 3.10 15.24
CA ALA A 25 -7.98 2.11 14.35
C ALA A 25 -8.34 0.78 15.03
N ASN A 26 -8.36 0.72 16.37
CA ASN A 26 -8.82 -0.46 17.09
C ASN A 26 -10.35 -0.63 17.01
N ASN A 27 -11.10 0.45 16.75
CA ASN A 27 -12.53 0.35 16.43
C ASN A 27 -12.71 -0.34 15.05
N PRO A 28 -13.47 -1.45 14.97
CA PRO A 28 -13.61 -2.22 13.73
C PRO A 28 -14.16 -1.39 12.56
N TRP A 29 -15.12 -0.50 12.80
CA TRP A 29 -15.70 0.33 11.73
C TRP A 29 -14.65 1.25 11.11
N ARG A 30 -13.84 1.93 11.93
CA ARG A 30 -12.77 2.83 11.46
C ARG A 30 -11.70 2.05 10.70
N ARG A 31 -11.34 0.87 11.20
CA ARG A 31 -10.36 -0.02 10.56
C ARG A 31 -10.79 -0.40 9.14
N TYR A 32 -12.04 -0.81 8.97
CA TYR A 32 -12.57 -1.19 7.66
C TYR A 32 -12.72 0.02 6.74
N SER A 33 -13.19 1.17 7.24
CA SER A 33 -13.26 2.40 6.43
C SER A 33 -11.90 2.80 5.87
N ILE A 34 -10.84 2.80 6.70
CA ILE A 34 -9.49 3.14 6.24
C ILE A 34 -8.98 2.11 5.24
N SER A 35 -9.21 0.82 5.50
CA SER A 35 -8.80 -0.25 4.59
C SER A 35 -9.49 -0.14 3.24
N LEU A 36 -10.77 0.25 3.23
CA LEU A 36 -11.56 0.47 2.02
C LEU A 36 -11.09 1.71 1.25
N ILE A 37 -10.80 2.82 1.93
CA ILE A 37 -10.21 4.01 1.31
C ILE A 37 -8.88 3.65 0.64
N ILE A 38 -8.03 2.88 1.32
CA ILE A 38 -6.73 2.46 0.78
C ILE A 38 -6.87 1.50 -0.40
N LEU A 39 -7.88 0.62 -0.37
CA LEU A 39 -8.22 -0.22 -1.50
C LEU A 39 -8.62 0.64 -2.71
N LEU A 40 -9.49 1.63 -2.53
CA LEU A 40 -9.92 2.54 -3.60
C LEU A 40 -8.76 3.38 -4.15
N ILE A 41 -7.85 3.84 -3.29
CA ILE A 41 -6.62 4.52 -3.71
C ILE A 41 -5.77 3.58 -4.57
N GLY A 42 -5.56 2.34 -4.13
CA GLY A 42 -4.82 1.34 -4.90
C GLY A 42 -5.47 1.08 -6.27
N TYR A 43 -6.78 0.94 -6.31
CA TYR A 43 -7.54 0.81 -7.56
C TYR A 43 -7.33 1.99 -8.50
N PHE A 44 -7.46 3.21 -7.99
CA PHE A 44 -7.25 4.44 -8.75
C PHE A 44 -5.83 4.54 -9.34
N PHE A 45 -4.81 4.16 -8.58
CA PHE A 45 -3.43 4.14 -9.09
C PHE A 45 -3.25 3.09 -10.20
N GLY A 46 -3.78 1.89 -10.01
CA GLY A 46 -3.70 0.81 -11.00
C GLY A 46 -4.39 1.19 -12.32
N SER A 47 -5.60 1.74 -12.25
CA SER A 47 -6.34 2.18 -13.44
C SER A 47 -5.69 3.36 -14.13
N SER A 48 -5.15 4.33 -13.38
CA SER A 48 -4.46 5.49 -13.94
C SER A 48 -3.22 5.09 -14.75
N LEU A 49 -2.44 4.12 -14.24
CA LEU A 49 -1.28 3.59 -14.96
C LEU A 49 -1.70 2.87 -16.26
N GLY A 50 -2.79 2.11 -16.24
CA GLY A 50 -3.33 1.46 -17.45
C GLY A 50 -3.81 2.49 -18.49
N MET A 51 -4.51 3.54 -18.06
CA MET A 51 -4.92 4.63 -18.96
C MET A 51 -3.73 5.36 -19.59
N VAL A 52 -2.67 5.64 -18.82
CA VAL A 52 -1.47 6.30 -19.35
C VAL A 52 -0.77 5.43 -20.39
N SER A 53 -0.71 4.11 -20.18
CA SER A 53 -0.14 3.17 -21.17
C SER A 53 -0.96 3.17 -22.47
N ALA A 54 -2.28 3.12 -22.37
CA ALA A 54 -3.18 3.06 -23.53
C ALA A 54 -3.14 4.33 -24.40
N VAL A 55 -2.82 5.49 -23.83
CA VAL A 55 -2.75 6.76 -24.58
C VAL A 55 -1.46 6.89 -25.40
N VAL A 56 -0.38 6.19 -25.01
CA VAL A 56 0.92 6.32 -25.65
C VAL A 56 1.42 4.92 -25.99
N GLU A 57 1.19 4.47 -27.22
CA GLU A 57 1.53 3.11 -27.72
C GLU A 57 2.99 2.67 -27.50
N LEU A 58 3.91 3.59 -27.16
CA LEU A 58 5.31 3.31 -26.83
C LEU A 58 5.59 3.10 -25.32
N MET A 59 4.61 3.33 -24.44
CA MET A 59 4.81 3.32 -22.98
C MET A 59 4.65 1.95 -22.33
N ASP A 60 4.23 0.92 -23.06
CA ASP A 60 4.00 -0.43 -22.50
C ASP A 60 5.20 -1.00 -21.73
N PRO A 61 6.46 -0.89 -22.19
CA PRO A 61 7.61 -1.37 -21.42
C PRO A 61 7.85 -0.57 -20.14
N VAL A 62 7.58 0.74 -20.15
CA VAL A 62 7.77 1.63 -19.02
C VAL A 62 6.68 1.39 -17.97
N ALA A 63 5.43 1.26 -18.40
CA ALA A 63 4.30 0.93 -17.53
C ALA A 63 4.47 -0.46 -16.90
N ALA A 64 4.92 -1.45 -17.69
CA ALA A 64 5.26 -2.78 -17.19
C ALA A 64 6.39 -2.71 -16.13
N PHE A 65 7.48 -1.99 -16.40
CA PHE A 65 8.56 -1.82 -15.43
C PHE A 65 8.07 -1.16 -14.13
N LEU A 66 7.32 -0.07 -14.24
CA LEU A 66 6.85 0.70 -13.09
C LEU A 66 5.86 -0.10 -12.24
N SER A 67 4.97 -0.87 -12.87
CA SER A 67 4.05 -1.78 -12.16
C SER A 67 4.81 -2.88 -11.39
N VAL A 68 5.82 -3.50 -12.00
CA VAL A 68 6.66 -4.52 -11.35
C VAL A 68 7.42 -3.92 -10.16
N VAL A 69 8.05 -2.75 -10.32
CA VAL A 69 8.74 -2.07 -9.22
C VAL A 69 7.79 -1.76 -8.07
N PHE A 70 6.57 -1.31 -8.37
CA PHE A 70 5.57 -1.00 -7.35
C PHE A 70 5.11 -2.26 -6.60
N ILE A 71 4.87 -3.36 -7.31
CA ILE A 71 4.48 -4.65 -6.72
C ILE A 71 5.61 -5.21 -5.86
N GLU A 72 6.86 -5.16 -6.34
CA GLU A 72 8.03 -5.64 -5.61
C GLU A 72 8.24 -4.84 -4.32
N PHE A 73 8.11 -3.51 -4.39
CA PHE A 73 8.18 -2.65 -3.21
C PHE A 73 7.13 -3.05 -2.16
N LEU A 74 5.89 -3.32 -2.57
CA LEU A 74 4.83 -3.77 -1.67
C LEU A 74 5.10 -5.15 -1.07
N ILE A 75 5.69 -6.07 -1.84
CA ILE A 75 6.07 -7.41 -1.37
C ILE A 75 7.17 -7.31 -0.30
N VAL A 76 8.24 -6.55 -0.56
CA VAL A 76 9.35 -6.34 0.38
C VAL A 76 8.83 -5.69 1.66
N LEU A 77 7.99 -4.67 1.53
CA LEU A 77 7.41 -3.96 2.66
C LEU A 77 6.54 -4.88 3.53
N ARG A 78 5.70 -5.72 2.91
CA ARG A 78 4.91 -6.74 3.61
C ARG A 78 5.80 -7.77 4.32
N ARG A 79 6.87 -8.23 3.66
CA ARG A 79 7.82 -9.21 4.24
C ARG A 79 8.44 -8.67 5.53
N ASN A 80 8.83 -7.39 5.54
CA ASN A 80 9.42 -6.74 6.70
C ASN A 80 8.42 -6.66 7.88
N PHE A 81 7.13 -6.43 7.60
CA PHE A 81 6.11 -6.30 8.65
C PHE A 81 5.50 -7.62 9.13
N ARG A 82 5.69 -8.74 8.41
CA ARG A 82 5.09 -10.03 8.76
C ARG A 82 5.58 -10.60 10.09
N PHE A 83 6.79 -10.26 10.53
CA PHE A 83 7.38 -10.76 11.77
C PHE A 83 6.88 -10.03 13.03
N GLU A 84 6.23 -8.87 12.87
CA GLU A 84 5.80 -8.04 14.01
C GLU A 84 4.30 -8.20 14.28
N ARG A 85 3.94 -8.97 15.31
CA ARG A 85 2.55 -9.18 15.75
C ARG A 85 1.79 -7.88 16.08
N LYS A 86 2.51 -6.79 16.39
CA LYS A 86 1.96 -5.46 16.68
C LYS A 86 1.51 -4.70 15.44
N ARG A 87 1.92 -5.09 14.24
CA ARG A 87 1.66 -4.36 12.98
C ARG A 87 0.53 -4.96 12.13
N LYS A 88 -0.37 -5.75 12.72
CA LYS A 88 -1.51 -6.39 12.02
C LYS A 88 -2.38 -5.39 11.24
N PHE A 89 -2.55 -4.17 11.76
CA PHE A 89 -3.28 -3.11 11.06
C PHE A 89 -2.55 -2.68 9.78
N LEU A 90 -1.25 -2.40 9.85
CA LEU A 90 -0.45 -1.99 8.68
C LEU A 90 -0.39 -3.08 7.61
N VAL A 91 -0.31 -4.36 8.01
CA VAL A 91 -0.37 -5.48 7.07
C VAL A 91 -1.72 -5.53 6.34
N LEU A 92 -2.83 -5.29 7.06
CA LEU A 92 -4.14 -5.20 6.43
C LEU A 92 -4.18 -4.07 5.39
N LEU A 93 -3.64 -2.89 5.72
CA LEU A 93 -3.61 -1.76 4.78
C LEU A 93 -2.81 -2.08 3.53
N LEU A 94 -1.64 -2.73 3.67
CA LEU A 94 -0.83 -3.17 2.54
C LEU A 94 -1.54 -4.21 1.69
N ASP A 95 -2.22 -5.17 2.31
CA ASP A 95 -2.97 -6.20 1.59
C ASP A 95 -4.17 -5.57 0.85
N SER A 96 -4.89 -4.63 1.46
CA SER A 96 -5.97 -3.86 0.81
C SER A 96 -5.47 -3.02 -0.36
N LEU A 97 -4.31 -2.36 -0.22
CA LEU A 97 -3.70 -1.57 -1.29
C LEU A 97 -3.31 -2.47 -2.48
N ARG A 98 -2.66 -3.61 -2.19
CA ARG A 98 -2.27 -4.59 -3.22
C ARG A 98 -3.48 -5.14 -3.97
N LEU A 99 -4.55 -5.48 -3.25
CA LEU A 99 -5.81 -5.91 -3.87
C LEU A 99 -6.36 -4.84 -4.80
N GLY A 100 -6.44 -3.59 -4.33
CA GLY A 100 -6.89 -2.45 -5.14
C GLY A 100 -6.12 -2.33 -6.45
N LEU A 101 -4.79 -2.34 -6.40
CA LEU A 101 -3.92 -2.26 -7.58
C LEU A 101 -4.17 -3.40 -8.58
N PHE A 102 -4.24 -4.65 -8.09
CA PHE A 102 -4.49 -5.79 -8.96
C PHE A 102 -5.83 -5.68 -9.67
N TYR A 103 -6.87 -5.26 -8.96
CA TYR A 103 -8.17 -5.01 -9.57
C TYR A 103 -8.10 -3.89 -10.60
N GLY A 104 -7.41 -2.79 -10.31
CA GLY A 104 -7.23 -1.68 -11.24
C GLY A 104 -6.55 -2.12 -12.55
N PHE A 105 -5.42 -2.82 -12.44
CA PHE A 105 -4.73 -3.35 -13.62
C PHE A 105 -5.60 -4.33 -14.41
N PHE A 106 -6.23 -5.29 -13.74
CA PHE A 106 -7.05 -6.29 -14.40
C PHE A 106 -8.24 -5.67 -15.15
N THR A 107 -8.87 -4.65 -14.56
CA THR A 107 -9.99 -3.95 -15.22
C THR A 107 -9.55 -3.21 -16.48
N GLU A 108 -8.37 -2.60 -16.50
CA GLU A 108 -7.85 -1.97 -17.72
C GLU A 108 -7.41 -3.01 -18.75
N SER A 109 -6.76 -4.10 -18.33
CA SER A 109 -6.37 -5.20 -19.24
C SER A 109 -7.58 -5.85 -19.92
N LEU A 110 -8.72 -5.98 -19.21
CA LEU A 110 -9.95 -6.50 -19.81
C LEU A 110 -10.57 -5.55 -20.84
N LYS A 111 -10.37 -4.23 -20.73
CA LYS A 111 -10.87 -3.28 -21.73
C LYS A 111 -10.07 -3.33 -23.04
N LEU A 112 -8.82 -3.80 -22.95
CA LEU A 112 -7.90 -3.93 -24.09
C LEU A 112 -8.09 -5.26 -24.86
N LEU A 113 -8.95 -6.16 -24.36
CA LEU A 113 -9.21 -7.49 -24.90
C LEU A 113 -10.52 -7.48 -25.70
#